data_AF-A0ABD3D4N8-F1
#
_entry.id   AF-A0ABD3D4N8-F1
#
_cell.length_a   1.000
_cell.length_b   1.000
_cell.length_c   1.000
_cell.angle_alpha   90.00
_cell.angle_beta   90.00
_cell.angle_gamma   90.00
#
_symmetry.space_group_name_H-M   'P 1'
#
loop_
_entity.id
_entity.type
_entity.pdbx_description
1 polymer ?
#
loop_
_entity_poly.entity_id
_entity_poly.type
_entity_poly.pdbx_seq_one_letter_code
_entity_poly.pdbx_strand_id
1 'polypeptide(L)'
;MGRIASKMPKFCLNRIRPQARVRNSSPIQSNNHENPCDEKKDVFVDIDRKDVSGEKMKANSGRKVVVVVDSSMEAKDALQWTLSHTLQNQDILVLLHVIKPSKKDDQSNVNPKVPEILASMKKSCQVKRPEVQVEMVVVEGKDKGFAIVEAARAQSAALLVVGQNKRFITWRLMVMWAGSLAAGVAEYCVQNATCMAIAVRRKSKRLGGYLITTKRQKDFWLLA
;
A
#
# COMPACT_ATOMS: atom_id res chain seq x y z
N MET A 1 -62.55 10.40 -4.77
CA MET A 1 -61.50 10.10 -3.78
C MET A 1 -60.25 10.90 -4.14
N GLY A 2 -60.02 12.03 -3.45
CA GLY A 2 -58.91 12.95 -3.72
C GLY A 2 -57.60 12.46 -3.10
N ARG A 3 -56.49 12.59 -3.84
CA ARG A 3 -55.14 12.24 -3.36
C ARG A 3 -54.60 13.36 -2.48
N ILE A 4 -54.40 13.07 -1.20
CA ILE A 4 -53.77 13.98 -0.23
C ILE A 4 -52.26 13.96 -0.47
N ALA A 5 -51.69 15.06 -0.93
CA ALA A 5 -50.25 15.25 -1.02
C ALA A 5 -49.69 15.55 0.38
N SER A 6 -48.82 14.69 0.89
CA SER A 6 -48.08 14.93 2.13
C SER A 6 -46.93 15.92 1.86
N LYS A 7 -47.00 17.10 2.49
CA LYS A 7 -45.92 18.09 2.54
C LYS A 7 -44.70 17.46 3.23
N MET A 8 -43.56 17.45 2.53
CA MET A 8 -42.27 17.13 3.18
C MET A 8 -41.82 18.28 4.08
N PRO A 9 -41.33 18.00 5.30
CA PRO A 9 -40.74 19.04 6.14
C PRO A 9 -39.43 19.54 5.54
N LYS A 10 -39.25 20.86 5.54
CA LYS A 10 -38.07 21.57 5.06
C LYS A 10 -36.88 21.19 5.94
N PHE A 11 -35.93 20.42 5.41
CA PHE A 11 -34.64 20.24 6.05
C PHE A 11 -33.80 21.51 5.87
N CYS A 12 -33.62 22.25 6.96
CA CYS A 12 -32.72 23.39 7.03
C CYS A 12 -31.27 22.89 6.91
N LEU A 13 -30.63 23.13 5.78
CA LEU A 13 -29.19 22.93 5.61
C LEU A 13 -28.45 24.00 6.42
N ASN A 14 -27.89 23.62 7.56
CA ASN A 14 -26.92 24.46 8.26
C ASN A 14 -25.65 24.56 7.41
N ARG A 15 -25.47 25.73 6.79
CA ARG A 15 -24.31 26.14 6.01
C ARG A 15 -23.11 26.26 6.94
N ILE A 16 -22.31 25.21 7.06
CA ILE A 16 -21.03 25.24 7.77
C ILE A 16 -20.08 26.17 6.97
N ARG A 17 -19.76 27.33 7.54
CA ARG A 17 -18.71 28.23 7.06
C ARG A 17 -17.35 27.74 7.61
N PRO A 18 -16.33 27.48 6.78
CA PRO A 18 -14.99 27.26 7.31
C PRO A 18 -14.41 28.62 7.73
N GLN A 19 -14.11 28.80 9.02
CA GLN A 19 -13.25 29.90 9.46
C GLN A 19 -11.79 29.50 9.22
N ALA A 20 -11.18 30.09 8.20
CA ALA A 20 -9.74 30.06 8.01
C ALA A 20 -9.09 31.00 9.02
N ARG A 21 -8.34 30.46 9.98
CA ARG A 21 -7.44 31.25 10.84
C ARG A 21 -6.07 31.28 10.19
N VAL A 22 -5.81 32.34 9.41
CA VAL A 22 -4.48 32.75 8.97
C VAL A 22 -3.75 33.30 10.19
N ARG A 23 -2.61 32.72 10.56
CA ARG A 23 -1.69 33.30 11.53
C ARG A 23 -0.51 33.87 10.77
N ASN A 24 -0.66 35.13 10.35
CA ASN A 24 0.48 35.96 9.98
C ASN A 24 1.08 36.55 11.27
N SER A 25 2.38 36.41 11.44
CA SER A 25 3.19 37.30 12.27
C SER A 25 4.51 37.55 11.55
N SER A 26 4.68 38.81 11.13
CA SER A 26 5.85 39.43 10.51
C SER A 26 6.85 39.92 11.59
N PRO A 27 7.84 40.79 11.26
CA PRO A 27 9.23 40.54 10.87
C PRO A 27 10.21 41.05 11.97
N ILE A 28 11.52 41.27 11.64
CA ILE A 28 12.66 41.86 12.41
C ILE A 28 13.79 40.81 12.57
N GLN A 29 15.07 41.01 12.25
CA GLN A 29 15.90 42.16 11.89
C GLN A 29 17.11 41.69 11.06
N SER A 30 17.65 42.62 10.27
CA SER A 30 18.94 42.60 9.60
C SER A 30 20.12 42.44 10.56
N ASN A 31 21.14 41.69 10.15
CA ASN A 31 22.53 42.13 10.30
C ASN A 31 23.44 41.44 9.28
N ASN A 32 24.21 42.27 8.58
CA ASN A 32 25.20 41.91 7.58
C ASN A 32 26.45 41.33 8.24
N HIS A 33 27.06 40.32 7.62
CA HIS A 33 28.52 40.24 7.55
C HIS A 33 28.95 39.42 6.32
N GLU A 34 29.87 39.98 5.55
CA GLU A 34 30.34 39.53 4.24
C GLU A 34 31.48 38.49 4.37
N ASN A 35 31.44 37.43 3.53
CA ASN A 35 32.49 36.72 2.73
C ASN A 35 33.89 36.38 3.34
N PRO A 36 34.76 35.54 2.71
CA PRO A 36 34.64 34.75 1.47
C PRO A 36 35.14 33.28 1.56
N CYS A 37 34.94 32.56 0.45
CA CYS A 37 35.50 31.26 0.08
C CYS A 37 37.04 31.29 -0.05
N ASP A 38 37.73 30.20 0.32
CA ASP A 38 39.10 29.93 -0.14
C ASP A 38 39.36 28.43 -0.34
N GLU A 39 39.89 28.09 -1.52
CA GLU A 39 40.49 26.80 -1.86
C GLU A 39 41.87 26.67 -1.20
N LYS A 40 42.25 25.46 -0.75
CA LYS A 40 43.64 24.98 -0.82
C LYS A 40 43.76 23.47 -0.60
N LYS A 41 44.67 22.89 -1.38
CA LYS A 41 45.06 21.48 -1.51
C LYS A 41 46.25 21.12 -0.59
N ASP A 42 46.31 19.80 -0.34
CA ASP A 42 47.45 18.94 0.03
C ASP A 42 48.03 19.05 1.46
N VAL A 43 48.02 17.94 2.22
CA VAL A 43 49.15 17.01 2.41
C VAL A 43 48.72 15.81 3.28
N PHE A 44 49.25 14.64 2.90
CA PHE A 44 49.09 13.28 3.40
C PHE A 44 49.70 13.05 4.80
N VAL A 45 48.98 12.36 5.71
CA VAL A 45 49.59 11.58 6.81
C VAL A 45 48.72 10.36 7.13
N ASP A 46 49.25 9.17 6.82
CA ASP A 46 48.80 7.87 7.32
C ASP A 46 48.94 7.81 8.85
N ILE A 47 47.93 7.28 9.56
CA ILE A 47 48.11 6.44 10.75
C ILE A 47 46.88 5.53 10.88
N ASP A 48 47.19 4.24 10.85
CA ASP A 48 46.32 3.08 10.97
C ASP A 48 45.85 2.89 12.42
N ARG A 49 44.56 2.53 12.64
CA ARG A 49 44.06 1.72 13.78
C ARG A 49 42.56 1.43 13.69
N LYS A 50 42.30 0.26 13.11
CA LYS A 50 41.23 -0.73 13.39
C LYS A 50 40.38 -0.48 14.65
N ASP A 51 39.07 -0.34 14.47
CA ASP A 51 38.12 -0.95 15.40
C ASP A 51 36.79 -1.32 14.73
N VAL A 52 36.25 -2.45 15.21
CA VAL A 52 35.16 -3.22 14.66
C VAL A 52 33.82 -2.61 15.06
N SER A 53 33.02 -2.20 14.09
CA SER A 53 31.57 -2.34 14.20
C SER A 53 30.99 -2.50 12.79
N GLY A 54 30.43 -3.68 12.54
CA GLY A 54 29.76 -4.01 11.30
C GLY A 54 28.46 -3.22 11.17
N GLU A 55 28.56 -1.93 10.90
CA GLU A 55 27.48 -1.22 10.25
C GLU A 55 27.40 -1.78 8.85
N LYS A 56 26.38 -2.63 8.60
CA LYS A 56 25.93 -2.92 7.24
C LYS A 56 25.75 -1.58 6.57
N MET A 57 26.69 -1.21 5.69
CA MET A 57 26.52 -0.13 4.74
C MET A 57 25.13 -0.33 4.16
N LYS A 58 24.23 0.61 4.47
CA LYS A 58 22.89 0.64 3.92
C LYS A 58 23.10 0.95 2.44
N ALA A 59 23.38 -0.09 1.66
CA ALA A 59 23.33 -0.04 0.22
C ALA A 59 22.01 0.68 -0.10
N ASN A 60 22.08 1.70 -0.94
CA ASN A 60 20.93 2.49 -1.41
C ASN A 60 19.96 1.57 -2.16
N SER A 61 19.30 0.71 -1.40
CA SER A 61 18.21 -0.16 -1.80
C SER A 61 17.00 0.74 -1.72
N GLY A 62 16.40 1.02 -2.88
CA GLY A 62 15.21 1.84 -2.91
C GLY A 62 14.09 1.21 -2.10
N ARG A 63 13.03 1.99 -1.89
CA ARG A 63 11.93 1.56 -1.03
C ARG A 63 11.27 0.28 -1.56
N LYS A 64 10.93 -0.62 -0.66
CA LYS A 64 10.19 -1.85 -0.99
C LYS A 64 8.70 -1.60 -0.99
N VAL A 65 8.06 -1.88 -2.13
CA VAL A 65 6.61 -1.84 -2.32
C VAL A 65 6.12 -3.28 -2.43
N VAL A 66 5.40 -3.76 -1.42
CA VAL A 66 4.84 -5.10 -1.38
C VAL A 66 3.43 -5.09 -1.94
N VAL A 67 3.13 -5.98 -2.88
CA VAL A 67 1.78 -6.18 -3.42
C VAL A 67 1.34 -7.61 -3.18
N VAL A 68 0.18 -7.78 -2.57
CA VAL A 68 -0.43 -9.10 -2.39
C VAL A 68 -1.01 -9.59 -3.71
N VAL A 69 -0.57 -10.76 -4.15
CA VAL A 69 -0.96 -11.36 -5.42
C VAL A 69 -1.60 -12.73 -5.23
N ASP A 70 -2.69 -12.99 -5.96
CA ASP A 70 -3.34 -14.29 -6.08
C ASP A 70 -4.05 -14.40 -7.45
N SER A 71 -4.84 -15.45 -7.67
CA SER A 71 -5.58 -15.63 -8.93
C SER A 71 -6.77 -14.67 -9.11
N SER A 72 -7.08 -13.85 -8.10
CA SER A 72 -8.26 -12.99 -8.10
C SER A 72 -8.12 -11.79 -9.04
N MET A 73 -9.26 -11.19 -9.40
CA MET A 73 -9.26 -9.97 -10.20
C MET A 73 -8.84 -8.76 -9.37
N GLU A 74 -9.14 -8.79 -8.07
CA GLU A 74 -8.78 -7.78 -7.09
C GLU A 74 -7.27 -7.61 -6.98
N ALA A 75 -6.52 -8.72 -6.95
CA ALA A 75 -5.06 -8.69 -6.95
C ALA A 75 -4.50 -8.11 -8.24
N LYS A 76 -5.08 -8.45 -9.40
CA LYS A 76 -4.68 -7.88 -10.70
C LYS A 76 -4.93 -6.37 -10.76
N ASP A 77 -6.09 -5.92 -10.28
CA ASP A 77 -6.43 -4.49 -10.23
C ASP A 77 -5.48 -3.73 -9.29
N ALA A 78 -5.14 -4.31 -8.13
CA ALA A 78 -4.19 -3.73 -7.19
C ALA A 78 -2.77 -3.65 -7.76
N LEU A 79 -2.31 -4.71 -8.43
CA LEU A 79 -1.01 -4.73 -9.10
C LEU A 79 -0.94 -3.67 -10.22
N GLN A 80 -1.98 -3.56 -11.03
CA GLN A 80 -2.06 -2.55 -12.08
C GLN A 80 -2.04 -1.13 -11.51
N TRP A 81 -2.79 -0.88 -10.43
CA TRP A 81 -2.76 0.41 -9.75
C TRP A 81 -1.36 0.73 -9.21
N THR A 82 -0.69 -0.24 -8.60
CA THR A 82 0.67 -0.10 -8.07
C THR A 82 1.65 0.30 -9.18
N LEU A 83 1.65 -0.42 -10.30
CA LEU A 83 2.54 -0.14 -11.44
C LEU A 83 2.33 1.25 -12.07
N SER A 84 1.11 1.78 -12.00
CA SER A 84 0.75 3.06 -12.63
C SER A 84 0.92 4.25 -11.71
N HIS A 85 0.59 4.13 -10.43
CA HIS A 85 0.47 5.27 -9.52
C HIS A 85 1.50 5.31 -8.40
N THR A 86 2.09 4.16 -8.04
CA THR A 86 2.97 4.13 -6.88
C THR A 86 4.43 3.94 -7.23
N LEU A 87 4.78 3.11 -8.22
CA LEU A 87 6.17 2.74 -8.45
C LEU A 87 7.01 3.84 -9.11
N GLN A 88 8.23 3.99 -8.58
CA GLN A 88 9.32 4.83 -9.09
C GLN A 88 10.48 3.93 -9.58
N ASN A 89 11.39 4.49 -10.38
CA ASN A 89 12.45 3.72 -11.04
C ASN A 89 13.45 3.07 -10.06
N GLN A 90 13.59 3.60 -8.85
CA GLN A 90 14.49 3.03 -7.83
C GLN A 90 13.78 2.03 -6.91
N ASP A 91 12.46 1.87 -7.04
CA ASP A 91 11.69 1.01 -6.15
C ASP A 91 11.98 -0.47 -6.40
N ILE A 92 11.77 -1.26 -5.35
CA ILE A 92 11.75 -2.72 -5.42
C ILE A 92 10.30 -3.16 -5.25
N LEU A 93 9.72 -3.76 -6.29
CA LEU A 93 8.38 -4.34 -6.26
C LEU A 93 8.47 -5.79 -5.77
N VAL A 94 7.82 -6.09 -4.66
CA VAL A 94 7.77 -7.44 -4.08
C VAL A 94 6.37 -8.01 -4.31
N LEU A 95 6.26 -9.07 -5.12
CA LEU A 95 5.04 -9.82 -5.34
C LEU A 95 4.89 -10.88 -4.25
N LEU A 96 3.95 -10.69 -3.33
CA LEU A 96 3.73 -11.55 -2.17
C LEU A 96 2.51 -12.47 -2.39
N HIS A 97 2.73 -13.78 -2.37
CA HIS A 97 1.65 -14.78 -2.41
C HIS A 97 1.56 -15.56 -1.08
N VAL A 98 0.34 -15.78 -0.59
CA VAL A 98 0.10 -16.57 0.62
C VAL A 98 -0.52 -17.93 0.29
N ILE A 99 0.21 -19.01 0.61
CA ILE A 99 -0.27 -20.38 0.53
C ILE A 99 -0.92 -20.75 1.86
N LYS A 100 -2.05 -21.44 1.80
CA LYS A 100 -2.70 -22.00 2.98
C LYS A 100 -2.10 -23.37 3.28
N PRO A 101 -1.66 -23.66 4.53
CA PRO A 101 -1.22 -24.99 4.92
C PRO A 101 -2.35 -25.99 4.69
N SER A 102 -2.08 -27.01 3.88
CA SER A 102 -3.02 -28.10 3.64
C SER A 102 -2.83 -29.17 4.73
N LYS A 103 -3.92 -29.71 5.29
CA LYS A 103 -3.86 -30.71 6.38
C LYS A 103 -3.41 -32.11 5.95
N LYS A 104 -2.95 -32.31 4.71
CA LYS A 104 -2.55 -33.64 4.23
C LYS A 104 -1.04 -33.79 4.42
N ASP A 105 -0.67 -34.84 5.15
CA ASP A 105 0.68 -35.22 5.56
C ASP A 105 1.51 -35.81 4.41
N ASP A 106 1.39 -35.22 3.22
CA ASP A 106 2.11 -35.66 2.02
C ASP A 106 2.90 -34.47 1.45
N GLN A 107 4.21 -34.59 1.64
CA GLN A 107 5.32 -33.85 1.04
C GLN A 107 4.94 -32.83 -0.07
N SER A 108 5.23 -31.57 0.23
CA SER A 108 5.70 -30.53 -0.72
C SER A 108 4.96 -30.30 -2.05
N ASN A 109 3.68 -30.63 -2.16
CA ASN A 109 2.88 -30.24 -3.33
C ASN A 109 2.45 -28.77 -3.24
N VAL A 110 3.41 -27.86 -3.46
CA VAL A 110 3.09 -26.50 -3.89
C VAL A 110 2.19 -26.63 -5.11
N ASN A 111 0.94 -26.19 -5.00
CA ASN A 111 -0.02 -26.28 -6.09
C ASN A 111 0.63 -25.68 -7.37
N PRO A 112 0.75 -26.43 -8.48
CA PRO A 112 1.48 -26.00 -9.67
C PRO A 112 0.99 -24.67 -10.25
N LYS A 113 -0.23 -24.25 -9.89
CA LYS A 113 -0.82 -22.96 -10.26
C LYS A 113 -0.14 -21.74 -9.61
N VAL A 114 0.47 -21.90 -8.43
CA VAL A 114 1.11 -20.80 -7.69
C VAL A 114 2.32 -20.23 -8.44
N PRO A 115 3.31 -21.04 -8.85
CA PRO A 115 4.44 -20.51 -9.62
C PRO A 115 4.01 -19.94 -10.98
N GLU A 116 2.97 -20.50 -11.61
CA GLU A 116 2.43 -19.97 -12.87
C GLU A 116 1.84 -18.56 -12.72
N ILE A 117 1.02 -18.33 -11.68
CA ILE A 117 0.44 -17.01 -11.40
C ILE A 117 1.55 -15.98 -11.15
N LEU A 118 2.54 -16.34 -10.32
CA LEU A 118 3.65 -15.46 -9.98
C LEU A 118 4.52 -15.13 -11.20
N ALA A 119 4.84 -16.13 -12.03
CA ALA A 119 5.60 -15.93 -13.26
C ALA A 119 4.87 -15.02 -14.25
N SER A 120 3.56 -15.23 -14.42
CA SER A 120 2.71 -14.42 -15.29
C SER A 120 2.65 -12.96 -14.83
N MET A 121 2.44 -12.74 -13.52
CA MET A 121 2.41 -11.39 -12.95
C MET A 121 3.78 -10.72 -13.00
N LYS A 122 4.87 -11.43 -12.71
CA LYS A 122 6.24 -10.92 -12.81
C LYS A 122 6.55 -10.46 -14.24
N LYS A 123 6.22 -11.28 -15.25
CA LYS A 123 6.39 -10.92 -16.67
C LYS A 123 5.61 -9.64 -17.01
N SER A 124 4.35 -9.53 -16.57
CA SER A 124 3.53 -8.33 -16.77
C SER A 124 4.14 -7.08 -16.14
N CYS A 125 4.74 -7.20 -14.95
CA CYS A 125 5.44 -6.09 -14.29
C CYS A 125 6.67 -5.65 -15.10
N GLN A 126 7.51 -6.60 -15.52
CA GLN A 126 8.74 -6.31 -16.27
C GLN A 126 8.45 -5.68 -17.64
N VAL A 127 7.36 -6.07 -18.30
CA VAL A 127 6.94 -5.44 -19.57
C VAL A 127 6.47 -4.00 -19.37
N LYS A 128 5.76 -3.72 -18.27
CA LYS A 128 5.21 -2.38 -18.00
C LYS A 128 6.20 -1.41 -17.38
N ARG A 129 7.15 -1.93 -16.60
CA ARG A 129 8.16 -1.18 -15.83
C ARG A 129 9.48 -1.96 -15.85
N PRO A 130 10.23 -1.96 -16.96
CA PRO A 130 11.50 -2.68 -17.04
C PRO A 130 12.58 -2.11 -16.11
N GLU A 131 12.43 -0.87 -15.67
CA GLU A 131 13.36 -0.18 -14.78
C GLU A 131 13.24 -0.65 -13.31
N VAL A 132 12.13 -1.29 -12.95
CA VAL A 132 11.81 -1.66 -11.57
C VAL A 132 12.27 -3.08 -11.28
N GLN A 133 12.97 -3.28 -10.16
CA GLN A 133 13.34 -4.60 -9.69
C GLN A 133 12.11 -5.34 -9.16
N VAL A 134 11.84 -6.55 -9.68
CA VAL A 134 10.69 -7.37 -9.27
C VAL A 134 11.14 -8.64 -8.55
N GLU A 135 10.82 -8.72 -7.26
CA GLU A 135 11.03 -9.87 -6.39
C GLU A 135 9.72 -10.66 -6.19
N MET A 136 9.82 -11.96 -5.94
CA MET A 136 8.67 -12.83 -5.65
C MET A 136 8.89 -13.49 -4.29
N VAL A 137 7.88 -13.40 -3.43
CA VAL A 137 7.91 -13.98 -2.08
C VAL A 137 6.66 -14.81 -1.90
N VAL A 138 6.87 -16.05 -1.47
CA VAL A 138 5.79 -16.98 -1.13
C VAL A 138 5.87 -17.26 0.36
N VAL A 139 4.77 -17.04 1.06
CA VAL A 139 4.67 -17.33 2.50
C VAL A 139 3.53 -18.29 2.76
N GLU A 140 3.70 -19.13 3.77
CA GLU A 140 2.67 -20.05 4.22
C GLU A 140 1.99 -19.50 5.47
N GLY A 141 0.66 -19.56 5.52
CA GLY A 141 -0.09 -19.03 6.65
C GLY A 141 -1.52 -19.52 6.72
N LYS A 142 -1.93 -19.97 7.91
CA LYS A 142 -3.32 -20.38 8.18
C LYS A 142 -4.28 -19.18 8.07
N ASP A 143 -3.88 -18.05 8.66
CA ASP A 143 -4.55 -16.77 8.51
C ASP A 143 -3.81 -15.92 7.47
N LYS A 144 -4.52 -15.56 6.38
CA LYS A 144 -3.93 -14.80 5.28
C LYS A 144 -3.54 -13.38 5.71
N GLY A 145 -4.38 -12.71 6.50
CA GLY A 145 -4.15 -11.32 6.89
C GLY A 145 -2.91 -11.20 7.76
N PHE A 146 -2.79 -12.06 8.76
CA PHE A 146 -1.62 -12.14 9.63
C PHE A 146 -0.35 -12.44 8.84
N ALA A 147 -0.37 -13.48 7.99
CA ALA A 147 0.79 -13.86 7.20
C ALA A 147 1.26 -12.75 6.24
N ILE A 148 0.32 -12.00 5.65
CA ILE A 148 0.64 -10.84 4.79
C ILE A 148 1.35 -9.76 5.60
N VAL A 149 0.79 -9.39 6.76
CA VAL A 149 1.34 -8.32 7.61
C VAL A 149 2.74 -8.68 8.10
N GLU A 150 2.93 -9.92 8.54
CA GLU A 150 4.22 -10.45 8.98
C GLU A 150 5.25 -10.48 7.86
N ALA A 151 4.87 -10.92 6.67
CA ALA A 151 5.75 -10.93 5.51
C ALA A 151 6.13 -9.51 5.07
N ALA A 152 5.18 -8.57 5.08
CA ALA A 152 5.46 -7.17 4.76
C ALA A 152 6.43 -6.53 5.77
N ARG A 153 6.28 -6.88 7.05
CA ARG A 153 7.22 -6.47 8.11
C ARG A 153 8.61 -7.06 7.90
N ALA A 154 8.70 -8.35 7.61
CA ALA A 154 9.97 -9.03 7.34
C ALA A 154 10.69 -8.45 6.12
N GLN A 155 9.94 -8.02 5.10
CA GLN A 155 10.49 -7.34 3.93
C GLN A 155 10.84 -5.86 4.17
N SER A 156 10.63 -5.32 5.39
CA SER A 156 10.81 -3.88 5.66
C SER A 156 10.06 -3.02 4.64
N ALA A 157 8.84 -3.41 4.30
CA ALA A 157 8.04 -2.74 3.29
C ALA A 157 7.77 -1.28 3.67
N ALA A 158 7.99 -0.35 2.75
CA ALA A 158 7.57 1.03 2.91
C ALA A 158 6.07 1.18 2.64
N LEU A 159 5.55 0.41 1.68
CA LEU A 159 4.17 0.41 1.24
C LEU A 159 3.68 -1.03 1.03
N LEU A 160 2.52 -1.37 1.60
CA LEU A 160 1.80 -2.62 1.38
C LEU A 160 0.51 -2.33 0.62
N VAL A 161 0.32 -2.99 -0.52
CA VAL A 161 -0.89 -2.87 -1.35
C VAL A 161 -1.64 -4.19 -1.37
N VAL A 162 -2.95 -4.14 -1.06
CA VAL A 162 -3.83 -5.32 -1.02
C VAL A 162 -5.05 -5.08 -1.89
N GLY A 163 -5.39 -6.05 -2.74
CA GLY A 163 -6.64 -6.04 -3.49
C GLY A 163 -7.85 -6.15 -2.56
N GLN A 164 -8.76 -5.17 -2.62
CA GLN A 164 -9.98 -5.17 -1.83
C GLN A 164 -11.14 -5.74 -2.64
N ASN A 165 -11.74 -6.81 -2.13
CA ASN A 165 -12.85 -7.48 -2.78
C ASN A 165 -14.16 -6.68 -2.66
N LYS A 166 -14.91 -6.59 -3.77
CA LYS A 166 -16.27 -6.09 -3.77
C LYS A 166 -17.17 -7.10 -3.07
N ARG A 167 -17.34 -6.93 -1.76
CA ARG A 167 -18.38 -7.64 -1.02
C ARG A 167 -19.74 -7.23 -1.55
N PHE A 168 -20.42 -8.17 -2.20
CA PHE A 168 -21.80 -7.96 -2.66
C PHE A 168 -22.72 -7.62 -1.48
N ILE A 169 -23.78 -6.90 -1.79
CA ILE A 169 -24.79 -6.46 -0.82
C ILE A 169 -25.38 -7.68 -0.08
N THR A 170 -25.61 -8.79 -0.80
CA THR A 170 -26.10 -10.06 -0.24
C THR A 170 -25.14 -10.67 0.79
N TRP A 171 -23.82 -10.63 0.54
CA TRP A 171 -22.82 -11.06 1.51
C TRP A 171 -22.85 -10.18 2.78
N ARG A 172 -22.95 -8.85 2.61
CA ARG A 172 -23.06 -7.94 3.76
C ARG A 172 -24.30 -8.21 4.59
N LEU A 173 -25.45 -8.46 3.95
CA LEU A 173 -26.67 -8.84 4.67
C LEU A 173 -26.48 -10.16 5.41
N MET A 174 -26.03 -11.24 4.74
CA MET A 174 -25.82 -12.55 5.39
C MET A 174 -24.92 -12.47 6.63
N VAL A 175 -23.85 -11.69 6.54
CA VAL A 175 -22.89 -11.50 7.63
C VAL A 175 -23.51 -10.71 8.80
N MET A 176 -24.42 -9.77 8.51
CA MET A 176 -25.18 -9.02 9.51
C MET A 176 -26.18 -9.92 10.27
N TRP A 177 -26.79 -10.88 9.58
CA TRP A 177 -27.66 -11.89 10.20
C TRP A 177 -26.86 -12.90 11.04
N ALA A 178 -25.63 -13.21 10.65
CA ALA A 178 -24.75 -14.14 11.37
C ALA A 178 -24.01 -13.50 12.57
N GLY A 179 -24.22 -12.22 12.87
CA GLY A 179 -23.59 -11.52 14.00
C GLY A 179 -22.05 -11.43 13.93
N SER A 180 -21.44 -11.79 12.80
CA SER A 180 -19.99 -11.87 12.66
C SER A 180 -19.49 -10.69 11.84
N LEU A 181 -18.73 -9.76 12.42
CA LEU A 181 -18.05 -8.73 11.64
C LEU A 181 -16.75 -9.31 11.06
N ALA A 182 -16.86 -10.24 10.09
CA ALA A 182 -15.67 -10.77 9.42
C ALA A 182 -15.00 -9.63 8.63
N ALA A 183 -14.01 -8.97 9.23
CA ALA A 183 -13.17 -8.00 8.54
C ALA A 183 -12.45 -8.71 7.38
N GLY A 184 -12.40 -8.08 6.21
CA GLY A 184 -11.72 -8.69 5.07
C GLY A 184 -10.22 -8.70 5.29
N VAL A 185 -9.52 -9.55 4.54
CA VAL A 185 -8.05 -9.62 4.56
C VAL A 185 -7.45 -8.23 4.30
N ALA A 186 -8.00 -7.49 3.34
CA ALA A 186 -7.57 -6.12 3.03
C ALA A 186 -7.77 -5.16 4.21
N GLU A 187 -8.94 -5.17 4.85
CA GLU A 187 -9.21 -4.35 6.03
C GLU A 187 -8.29 -4.71 7.21
N TYR A 188 -8.06 -6.01 7.44
CA TYR A 188 -7.12 -6.48 8.46
C TYR A 188 -5.70 -5.97 8.19
N CYS A 189 -5.21 -6.08 6.95
CA CYS A 189 -3.88 -5.61 6.59
C CYS A 189 -3.74 -4.09 6.79
N VAL A 190 -4.73 -3.31 6.36
CA VAL A 190 -4.73 -1.85 6.51
C VAL A 190 -4.69 -1.40 7.98
N GLN A 191 -5.30 -2.18 8.88
CA GLN A 191 -5.34 -1.87 10.31
C GLN A 191 -4.08 -2.30 11.05
N ASN A 192 -3.57 -3.49 10.74
CA ASN A 192 -2.53 -4.18 11.51
C ASN A 192 -1.11 -4.03 10.92
N ALA A 193 -0.97 -3.62 9.65
CA ALA A 193 0.34 -3.35 9.09
C ALA A 193 1.06 -2.23 9.84
N THR A 194 2.36 -2.43 10.06
CA THR A 194 3.25 -1.42 10.65
C THR A 194 3.64 -0.34 9.64
N CYS A 195 3.68 -0.68 8.36
CA CYS A 195 3.96 0.24 7.25
C CYS A 195 2.69 0.91 6.70
N MET A 196 2.87 1.81 5.73
CA MET A 196 1.73 2.38 5.01
C MET A 196 1.03 1.25 4.25
N ALA A 197 -0.25 1.01 4.56
CA ALA A 197 -1.04 -0.04 3.93
C ALA A 197 -2.26 0.53 3.21
N ILE A 198 -2.46 0.06 1.98
CA ILE A 198 -3.46 0.56 1.06
C ILE A 198 -4.26 -0.61 0.50
N ALA A 199 -5.56 -0.58 0.74
CA ALA A 199 -6.54 -1.47 0.12
C ALA A 199 -7.08 -0.82 -1.16
N VAL A 200 -6.94 -1.50 -2.29
CA VAL A 200 -7.27 -0.95 -3.62
C VAL A 200 -8.41 -1.75 -4.24
N ARG A 201 -9.43 -1.06 -4.74
CA ARG A 201 -10.50 -1.66 -5.53
C ARG A 201 -10.83 -0.83 -6.76
N ARG A 202 -11.21 -1.49 -7.85
CA ARG A 202 -11.69 -0.80 -9.05
C ARG A 202 -13.08 -0.20 -8.82
N LYS A 203 -13.24 1.10 -9.09
CA LYS A 203 -14.52 1.82 -8.91
C LYS A 203 -15.58 1.25 -9.86
N SER A 204 -15.32 1.39 -11.17
CA SER A 204 -16.20 0.95 -12.24
C SER A 204 -15.42 0.21 -13.31
N LYS A 205 -16.06 -0.78 -13.93
CA LYS A 205 -15.52 -1.42 -15.13
C LYS A 205 -15.58 -0.47 -16.34
N ARG A 206 -16.60 0.38 -16.40
CA ARG A 206 -16.88 1.29 -17.54
C ARG A 206 -16.20 2.65 -17.43
N LEU A 207 -16.22 3.24 -16.24
CA LEU A 207 -15.77 4.63 -16.01
C LEU A 207 -14.33 4.74 -15.49
N GLY A 208 -13.62 3.61 -15.39
CA GLY A 208 -12.26 3.56 -14.84
C GLY A 208 -12.18 3.97 -13.36
N GLY A 209 -10.95 4.24 -12.92
CA GLY A 209 -10.63 4.73 -11.58
C GLY A 209 -10.58 3.67 -10.47
N TYR A 210 -9.92 4.05 -9.38
CA TYR A 210 -9.66 3.21 -8.21
C TYR A 210 -10.18 3.87 -6.94
N LEU A 211 -10.85 3.11 -6.09
CA LEU A 211 -11.16 3.49 -4.73
C LEU A 211 -10.11 2.92 -3.81
N ILE A 212 -9.68 3.75 -2.87
CA ILE A 212 -8.59 3.46 -1.99
C ILE A 212 -9.06 3.55 -0.55
N THR A 213 -8.65 2.56 0.24
CA THR A 213 -8.85 2.54 1.67
C THR A 213 -7.49 2.49 2.37
N THR A 214 -7.28 3.42 3.29
CA THR A 214 -6.13 3.50 4.20
C THR A 214 -6.61 3.42 5.64
N LYS A 215 -5.68 3.41 6.59
CA LYS A 215 -5.99 3.41 8.02
C LYS A 215 -6.86 4.60 8.46
N ARG A 216 -6.71 5.75 7.80
CA ARG A 216 -7.38 7.01 8.16
C ARG A 216 -8.59 7.34 7.30
N GLN A 217 -8.60 6.90 6.04
CA GLN A 217 -9.64 7.25 5.08
C GLN A 217 -10.12 6.01 4.35
N LYS A 218 -11.43 5.86 4.23
CA LYS A 218 -12.05 4.73 3.53
C LYS A 218 -12.63 5.20 2.20
N ASP A 219 -12.47 4.36 1.19
CA ASP A 219 -13.13 4.48 -0.11
C ASP A 219 -12.97 5.84 -0.80
N PHE A 220 -11.85 6.53 -0.61
CA PHE A 220 -11.60 7.78 -1.32
C PHE A 220 -11.19 7.48 -2.76
N TRP A 221 -11.69 8.30 -3.68
CA TRP A 221 -11.46 8.13 -5.11
C TRP A 221 -10.24 8.95 -5.52
N LEU A 222 -9.20 8.30 -6.02
CA LEU A 222 -8.16 9.01 -6.77
C LEU A 222 -8.67 9.20 -8.20
N LEU A 223 -8.73 10.45 -8.63
CA LEU A 223 -8.92 10.79 -10.04
C LEU A 223 -7.70 10.22 -10.79
N ALA A 224 -8.00 9.45 -11.84
CA ALA A 224 -7.00 8.83 -12.71
C ALA A 224 -6.34 9.90 -13.59
#